data_AF-A0A8S4SBN6-F1
#
_entry.id   AF-A0A8S4SBN6-F1
#
_cell.length_a   1.000
_cell.length_b   1.000
_cell.length_c   1.000
_cell.angle_alpha   90.00
_cell.angle_beta   90.00
_cell.angle_gamma   90.00
#
_symmetry.space_group_name_H-M   'P 1'
#
loop_
_entity.id
_entity.type
_entity.pdbx_description
1 polymer ?
#
loop_
_entity_poly.entity_id
_entity_poly.type
_entity_poly.pdbx_seq_one_letter_code
_entity_poly.pdbx_strand_id
1 'polypeptide(L)'
;MIYIGYQSTLADDVVTMAQTMGDLNTMLNGLTRVSQQVGLRTNMSKTKIMSNVHVPLQPVIVESTALDIVDEYVYLRHTIQLGRSNFKKKVTRRMQLSA
;
A
#
# COMPACT_ATOMS: atom_id res chain seq x y z
N MET A 1 -5.25 7.68 -4.22
CA MET A 1 -5.49 6.96 -2.96
C MET A 1 -4.76 5.64 -3.06
N ILE A 2 -3.66 5.54 -2.33
CA ILE A 2 -2.75 4.40 -2.27
C ILE A 2 -3.01 3.67 -0.94
N TYR A 3 -2.95 2.34 -0.92
CA TYR A 3 -3.15 1.53 0.28
C TYR A 3 -1.89 0.71 0.51
N ILE A 4 -1.30 0.81 1.69
CA ILE A 4 -0.25 -0.10 2.15
C ILE A 4 -0.78 -0.91 3.31
N GLY A 5 -0.64 -2.24 3.24
CA GLY A 5 -0.62 -3.10 4.43
C GLY A 5 0.76 -3.04 5.06
N TYR A 6 0.83 -2.53 6.28
CA TYR A 6 2.00 -2.36 7.12
C TYR A 6 1.92 -3.39 8.23
N GLN A 7 3.02 -4.07 8.57
CA GLN A 7 3.04 -4.96 9.72
C GLN A 7 3.90 -4.35 10.82
N SER A 8 3.24 -3.91 11.91
CA SER A 8 3.88 -3.40 13.13
C SER A 8 3.84 -4.51 14.18
N THR A 9 4.85 -4.64 15.03
CA THR A 9 4.87 -5.69 16.07
C THR A 9 3.92 -5.40 17.25
N LEU A 10 3.17 -4.29 17.23
CA LEU A 10 2.20 -3.91 18.28
C LEU A 10 0.72 -4.01 17.83
N ALA A 11 0.46 -4.11 16.53
CA ALA A 11 -0.84 -4.37 15.95
C ALA A 11 -0.59 -5.35 14.80
N ASP A 12 -1.29 -6.50 14.75
CA ASP A 12 -0.98 -7.58 13.81
C ASP A 12 -0.81 -7.09 12.35
N ASP A 13 -1.54 -6.03 11.99
CA ASP A 13 -1.43 -5.26 10.76
C ASP A 13 -1.89 -3.80 10.98
N VAL A 14 -1.31 -2.83 10.27
CA VAL A 14 -1.74 -1.43 10.17
C VAL A 14 -1.80 -1.02 8.70
N VAL A 15 -2.62 -0.05 8.32
CA VAL A 15 -2.74 0.40 6.93
C VAL A 15 -2.38 1.87 6.82
N THR A 16 -1.46 2.21 5.93
CA THR A 16 -1.09 3.60 5.64
C THR A 16 -1.61 4.02 4.28
N MET A 17 -2.19 5.22 4.19
CA MET A 17 -2.75 5.77 2.95
C MET A 17 -2.11 7.10 2.61
N ALA A 18 -1.82 7.28 1.32
CA ALA A 18 -1.24 8.51 0.79
C ALA A 18 -1.84 8.86 -0.58
N GLN A 19 -1.67 10.12 -0.98
CA GLN A 19 -2.06 10.60 -2.31
C GLN A 19 -0.98 10.35 -3.35
N THR A 20 0.29 10.44 -2.95
CA THR A 20 1.46 10.22 -3.82
C THR A 20 2.41 9.17 -3.24
N MET A 21 3.28 8.60 -4.09
CA MET A 21 4.32 7.67 -3.64
C MET A 21 5.38 8.37 -2.78
N GLY A 22 5.66 9.66 -3.03
CA GLY A 22 6.60 10.44 -2.23
C GLY A 22 6.11 10.68 -0.80
N ASP A 23 4.82 11.00 -0.63
CA ASP A 23 4.21 11.14 0.69
C ASP A 23 4.25 9.81 1.44
N LEU A 24 3.93 8.73 0.75
CA LEU A 24 3.94 7.39 1.29
C LEU A 24 5.33 6.99 1.80
N ASN A 25 6.35 7.25 0.99
CA ASN A 25 7.74 7.01 1.36
C ASN A 25 8.13 7.82 2.62
N THR A 26 7.73 9.08 2.69
CA THR A 26 7.96 9.95 3.86
C THR A 26 7.28 9.40 5.11
N MET A 27 6.00 9.00 5.00
CA MET A 27 5.23 8.45 6.11
C MET A 27 5.82 7.14 6.63
N LEU A 28 6.18 6.21 5.74
CA LEU A 28 6.75 4.92 6.15
C LEU A 28 8.12 5.07 6.81
N ASN A 29 8.98 5.96 6.30
CA ASN A 29 10.28 6.23 6.91
C ASN A 29 10.12 6.89 8.29
N GLY A 30 9.17 7.81 8.45
CA GLY A 30 8.82 8.41 9.74
C GLY A 30 8.32 7.36 10.75
N LEU A 31 7.37 6.53 10.34
CA LEU A 31 6.80 5.47 11.17
C LEU A 31 7.85 4.44 11.57
N THR A 32 8.71 4.02 10.64
CA THR A 32 9.78 3.06 10.91
C THR A 32 10.79 3.64 11.90
N ARG A 33 11.20 4.91 11.72
CA ARG A 33 12.10 5.60 12.65
C ARG A 33 11.55 5.66 14.07
N VAL A 34 10.27 6.03 14.25
CA VAL A 34 9.65 6.13 15.58
C VAL A 34 9.43 4.73 16.18
N SER A 35 9.05 3.74 15.37
CA SER A 35 8.86 2.35 15.80
C SER A 35 10.16 1.76 16.37
N GLN A 36 11.30 2.00 15.71
CA GLN A 36 12.60 1.54 16.18
C GLN A 36 12.98 2.12 17.55
N GLN A 37 12.61 3.38 17.84
CA GLN A 37 12.91 4.02 19.12
C GLN A 37 12.26 3.33 20.31
N VAL A 38 11.14 2.64 20.08
CA VAL A 38 10.41 1.86 21.10
C VAL A 38 10.65 0.35 20.95
N GLY A 39 11.66 -0.06 20.17
CA GLY A 39 12.05 -1.46 19.99
C GLY A 39 11.19 -2.26 19.00
N LEU A 40 10.31 -1.61 18.24
CA LEU A 40 9.48 -2.25 17.22
C LEU A 40 10.19 -2.27 15.87
N ARG A 41 9.97 -3.34 15.09
CA ARG A 41 10.55 -3.51 13.75
C ARG A 41 9.50 -3.94 12.75
N THR A 42 9.60 -3.39 11.55
CA THR A 42 8.70 -3.70 10.44
C THR A 42 9.21 -4.89 9.66
N ASN A 43 8.33 -5.82 9.32
CA ASN A 43 8.68 -6.94 8.46
C ASN A 43 8.58 -6.52 6.98
N MET A 44 9.67 -6.00 6.41
CA MET A 44 9.69 -5.50 5.03
C MET A 44 9.31 -6.56 3.99
N SER A 45 9.55 -7.85 4.25
CA SER A 45 9.15 -8.92 3.33
C SER A 45 7.63 -9.09 3.22
N LYS A 46 6.89 -8.71 4.27
CA LYS A 46 5.43 -8.81 4.37
C LYS A 46 4.71 -7.49 4.08
N THR A 47 5.41 -6.35 4.20
CA THR A 47 4.88 -5.04 3.81
C THR A 47 4.75 -4.94 2.29
N LYS A 48 3.56 -4.57 1.80
CA LYS A 48 3.25 -4.46 0.36
C LYS A 48 2.53 -3.16 0.03
N ILE A 49 2.73 -2.67 -1.18
CA ILE A 49 2.12 -1.44 -1.69
C ILE A 49 1.05 -1.77 -2.73
N MET A 50 -0.16 -1.25 -2.54
CA MET A 50 -1.20 -1.23 -3.56
C MET A 50 -1.47 0.19 -4.02
N SER A 51 -1.43 0.41 -5.33
CA SER A 51 -1.68 1.72 -5.93
C SER A 51 -2.76 1.66 -7.00
N ASN A 52 -3.49 2.76 -7.15
CA ASN A 52 -4.48 2.89 -8.20
C ASN A 52 -3.85 3.36 -9.53
N VAL A 53 -4.63 3.31 -10.61
CA VAL A 53 -4.18 3.68 -11.96
C VAL A 53 -3.75 5.13 -12.12
N HIS A 54 -4.28 6.04 -11.31
CA HIS A 54 -4.06 7.47 -11.43
C HIS A 54 -2.79 7.96 -10.72
N VAL A 55 -2.14 7.08 -9.94
CA VAL A 55 -0.90 7.40 -9.23
C VAL A 55 0.29 6.89 -10.06
N PRO A 56 1.25 7.76 -10.41
CA PRO A 56 2.52 7.34 -10.98
C PRO A 56 3.27 6.41 -10.03
N LEU A 57 3.71 5.26 -10.53
CA LEU A 57 4.50 4.33 -9.73
C LEU A 57 5.92 4.88 -9.59
N GLN A 58 6.40 4.92 -8.35
CA GLN A 58 7.76 5.29 -7.99
C GLN A 58 8.23 4.31 -6.93
N PRO A 59 9.53 3.94 -6.91
CA PRO A 59 10.07 3.10 -5.85
C PRO A 59 9.86 3.75 -4.48
N VAL A 60 9.37 2.96 -3.53
CA VAL A 60 9.30 3.34 -2.12
C VAL A 60 10.34 2.53 -1.39
N ILE A 61 11.27 3.23 -0.73
CA ILE A 61 12.45 2.63 -0.10
C ILE A 61 12.38 2.91 1.40
N VAL A 62 12.35 1.84 2.18
CA VAL A 62 12.32 1.88 3.65
C VAL A 62 13.43 0.99 4.17
N GLU A 63 14.28 1.50 5.07
CA GLU A 63 15.45 0.76 5.58
C GLU A 63 16.30 0.14 4.45
N SER A 64 16.57 0.91 3.39
CA SER A 64 17.29 0.45 2.18
C SER A 64 16.63 -0.69 1.39
N THR A 65 15.41 -1.08 1.74
CA THR A 65 14.63 -2.11 1.04
C THR A 65 13.56 -1.46 0.17
N ALA A 66 13.54 -1.80 -1.12
CA ALA A 66 12.44 -1.43 -2.00
C ALA A 66 11.22 -2.31 -1.71
N LEU A 67 10.06 -1.69 -1.47
CA LEU A 67 8.83 -2.42 -1.20
C LEU A 67 8.14 -2.87 -2.48
N ASP A 68 7.59 -4.08 -2.46
CA ASP A 68 6.87 -4.65 -3.61
C ASP A 68 5.53 -3.94 -3.82
N ILE A 69 5.23 -3.68 -5.09
CA ILE A 69 3.94 -3.16 -5.54
C ILE A 69 3.10 -4.34 -6.05
N VAL A 70 1.91 -4.52 -5.49
CA VAL A 70 0.98 -5.62 -5.81
C VAL A 70 -0.38 -5.07 -6.25
N ASP A 71 -1.10 -5.84 -7.08
CA ASP A 71 -2.46 -5.46 -7.53
C ASP A 71 -3.55 -5.82 -6.49
N GLU A 72 -3.26 -6.78 -5.62
CA GLU A 72 -4.18 -7.27 -4.60
C GLU A 72 -3.45 -7.65 -3.31
N TYR A 73 -4.17 -7.57 -2.19
CA TYR A 73 -3.68 -7.94 -0.86
C TYR A 73 -4.77 -8.67 -0.09
N VAL A 74 -4.42 -9.76 0.59
CA VAL A 74 -5.38 -10.50 1.44
C VAL A 74 -5.27 -9.97 2.87
N TYR A 75 -6.33 -9.31 3.34
CA TYR A 75 -6.43 -8.77 4.68
C TYR A 75 -7.63 -9.40 5.41
N LEU A 76 -7.41 -10.02 6.58
CA LEU A 76 -8.47 -10.68 7.35
C LEU A 76 -9.34 -11.65 6.52
N ARG A 77 -8.70 -12.48 5.69
CA ARG A 77 -9.35 -13.43 4.75
C ARG A 77 -10.19 -12.77 3.64
N HIS A 78 -10.12 -11.46 3.48
CA HIS A 78 -10.77 -10.73 2.41
C HIS A 78 -9.71 -10.23 1.42
N THR A 79 -9.93 -10.48 0.13
CA THR A 79 -9.06 -9.94 -0.93
C THR A 79 -9.43 -8.49 -1.19
N ILE A 80 -8.53 -7.58 -0.85
CA ILE A 80 -8.61 -6.17 -1.18
C ILE A 80 -7.96 -5.99 -2.56
N GLN A 81 -8.74 -5.51 -3.53
CA GLN A 81 -8.27 -5.25 -4.89
C GLN A 81 -8.35 -3.75 -5.19
N LEU A 82 -7.19 -3.14 -5.39
CA LEU A 82 -7.04 -1.74 -5.79
C LEU A 82 -6.18 -1.58 -7.06
N GLY A 83 -5.67 -2.69 -7.57
CA GLY A 83 -4.79 -2.75 -8.72
C GLY A 83 -5.36 -2.15 -9.99
N ARG A 84 -4.42 -1.70 -10.85
CA ARG A 84 -4.69 -1.06 -12.15
C ARG A 84 -5.64 -1.88 -13.03
N SER A 85 -5.53 -3.21 -12.96
CA SER A 85 -6.30 -4.18 -13.72
C SER A 85 -7.80 -4.19 -13.39
N ASN A 86 -8.17 -3.96 -12.12
CA ASN A 86 -9.57 -4.02 -11.66
C ASN A 86 -10.33 -2.71 -11.87
N PHE A 87 -9.64 -1.56 -11.84
CA PHE A 87 -10.29 -0.27 -12.09
C PHE A 87 -10.75 -0.12 -13.53
N LYS A 88 -9.96 -0.59 -14.51
CA LYS A 88 -10.37 -0.62 -15.93
C LYS A 88 -11.69 -1.38 -16.11
N LYS A 89 -11.81 -2.59 -15.53
CA LYS A 89 -13.03 -3.40 -15.60
C LYS A 89 -14.25 -2.69 -14.97
N LYS A 90 -14.08 -2.02 -13.84
CA LYS A 90 -15.18 -1.35 -13.12
C LYS A 90 -15.65 -0.06 -13.81
N VAL A 91 -14.72 0.71 -14.39
CA VAL A 91 -15.05 1.92 -15.19
C VAL A 91 -15.79 1.52 -16.48
N THR A 92 -15.28 0.53 -17.22
CA THR A 92 -15.94 0.03 -18.43
C THR A 92 -17.36 -0.46 -18.15
N ARG A 93 -17.56 -1.21 -17.06
CA ARG A 93 -18.90 -1.69 -16.66
C ARG A 93 -19.88 -0.54 -16.36
N ARG A 94 -19.42 0.57 -15.76
CA ARG A 94 -20.29 1.73 -15.47
C ARG A 94 -20.61 2.53 -16.72
N MET A 95 -19.69 2.65 -17.68
CA MET A 95 -20.01 3.27 -18.98
C MET A 95 -21.06 2.48 -19.75
N GLN A 96 -21.04 1.15 -19.68
CA GLN A 96 -22.01 0.27 -20.36
C GLN A 96 -23.40 0.22 -19.68
N LEU A 97 -23.53 0.64 -18.43
CA LEU A 97 -24.81 0.69 -17.71
C LEU A 97 -25.49 2.07 -17.79
N SER A 98 -24.80 3.06 -18.39
CA SER A 98 -25.27 4.43 -18.59
C SER A 98 -25.57 4.75 -20.07
N ALA A 99 -25.54 3.73 -20.94
CA ALA A 99 -25.90 3.77 -22.35
C ALA A 99 -27.12 2.86 -22.57
#